data_AF-A0A800DHT3-F1
#
_entry.id   AF-A0A800DHT3-F1
#
_cell.length_a   1.000
_cell.length_b   1.000
_cell.length_c   1.000
_cell.angle_alpha   90.00
_cell.angle_beta   90.00
_cell.angle_gamma   90.00
#
_symmetry.space_group_name_H-M   'P 1'
#
loop_
_entity.id
_entity.type
_entity.pdbx_description
1 polymer ?
#
loop_
_entity_poly.entity_id
_entity_poly.type
_entity_poly.pdbx_seq_one_letter_code
_entity_poly.pdbx_strand_id
1 'polypeptide(L)'
;MPLTEAKARKIAEQFLFNQYFDSKLDFTTCQLVDRDNVQVYELRGTMTMRSRNPMSRFVAPKTANQYQFRIEIDSHQGEIIGYEIS
;
A
#
# COMPACT_ATOMS: atom_id res chain seq x y z
N MET A 1 4.66 15.91 16.72
CA MET A 1 5.78 15.71 15.79
C MET A 1 5.22 15.09 14.52
N PRO A 2 5.61 15.57 13.33
CA PRO A 2 5.18 14.96 12.08
C PRO A 2 5.62 13.48 12.03
N LEU A 3 4.81 12.69 11.34
CA LEU A 3 5.06 11.28 11.07
C LEU A 3 6.41 11.13 10.35
N THR A 4 7.13 10.04 10.61
CA THR A 4 8.33 9.69 9.81
C THR A 4 7.94 8.76 8.68
N GLU A 5 8.72 8.71 7.60
CA GLU A 5 8.52 7.76 6.49
C GLU A 5 8.42 6.31 6.97
N ALA A 6 9.28 5.91 7.92
CA ALA A 6 9.25 4.56 8.49
C ALA A 6 7.91 4.26 9.18
N LYS A 7 7.34 5.26 9.87
CA LYS A 7 6.05 5.13 10.53
C LYS A 7 4.90 5.15 9.53
N ALA A 8 4.99 5.97 8.47
CA ALA A 8 4.05 5.99 7.35
C ALA A 8 3.98 4.62 6.65
N ARG A 9 5.14 4.04 6.33
CA ARG A 9 5.25 2.70 5.76
C ARG A 9 4.59 1.65 6.65
N LYS A 10 4.88 1.66 7.95
CA LYS A 10 4.30 0.71 8.89
C LYS A 10 2.76 0.82 8.95
N ILE A 11 2.22 2.03 8.89
CA ILE A 11 0.76 2.25 8.87
C ILE A 11 0.17 1.70 7.57
N ALA A 12 0.78 2.01 6.41
CA ALA A 12 0.35 1.48 5.12
C ALA A 12 0.41 -0.05 5.06
N GLU A 13 1.49 -0.65 5.57
CA GLU A 13 1.65 -2.11 5.67
C GLU A 13 0.53 -2.72 6.50
N GLN A 14 0.29 -2.21 7.71
CA GLN A 14 -0.76 -2.73 8.59
C GLN A 14 -2.15 -2.62 7.96
N PHE A 15 -2.44 -1.50 7.30
CA PHE A 15 -3.69 -1.29 6.60
C PHE A 15 -3.88 -2.31 5.46
N LEU A 16 -2.89 -2.45 4.58
CA LEU A 16 -2.96 -3.38 3.46
C LEU A 16 -2.98 -4.84 3.93
N PHE A 17 -2.25 -5.22 4.96
CA PHE A 17 -2.30 -6.58 5.52
C PHE A 17 -3.66 -6.92 6.11
N ASN A 18 -4.32 -5.97 6.76
CA ASN A 18 -5.66 -6.17 7.31
C ASN A 18 -6.71 -6.39 6.22
N GLN A 19 -6.56 -5.75 5.05
CA GLN A 19 -7.51 -5.85 3.95
C GLN A 19 -7.17 -6.99 2.97
N TYR A 20 -5.88 -7.25 2.75
CA TYR A 20 -5.33 -8.20 1.79
C TYR A 20 -4.40 -9.18 2.50
N PHE A 21 -5.00 -10.13 3.20
CA PHE A 21 -4.26 -11.16 3.94
C PHE A 21 -3.29 -11.95 3.04
N ASP A 22 -2.10 -12.26 3.56
CA ASP A 22 -1.03 -12.98 2.86
C ASP A 22 -0.58 -12.30 1.54
N SER A 23 -0.67 -10.96 1.51
CA SER A 23 -0.14 -10.15 0.42
C SER A 23 1.34 -9.82 0.65
N LYS A 24 2.11 -9.79 -0.44
CA LYS A 24 3.49 -9.30 -0.44
C LYS A 24 3.50 -7.87 -0.95
N LEU A 25 4.00 -6.94 -0.14
CA LEU A 25 4.09 -5.52 -0.47
C LEU A 25 5.52 -5.16 -0.87
N ASP A 26 5.66 -4.47 -2.00
CA ASP A 26 6.92 -3.92 -2.49
C ASP A 26 6.71 -2.40 -2.71
N PHE A 27 7.16 -1.57 -1.76
CA PHE A 27 7.05 -0.11 -1.84
C PHE A 27 8.10 0.46 -2.80
N THR A 28 7.64 1.19 -3.81
CA THR A 28 8.52 1.89 -4.77
C THR A 28 8.79 3.33 -4.36
N THR A 29 7.82 3.97 -3.69
CA THR A 29 7.92 5.39 -3.32
C THR A 29 7.27 5.62 -1.97
N CYS A 30 7.90 6.47 -1.17
CA CYS A 30 7.34 7.04 0.05
C CYS A 30 7.85 8.47 0.11
N GLN A 31 6.95 9.43 -0.02
CA GLN A 31 7.33 10.85 -0.11
C GLN A 31 6.31 11.71 0.61
N LEU A 32 6.77 12.81 1.20
CA LEU A 32 5.91 13.83 1.77
C LEU A 32 5.52 14.82 0.67
N VAL A 33 4.21 15.03 0.47
CA VAL A 33 3.66 15.94 -0.54
C VAL A 33 2.69 16.91 0.13
N ASP A 34 2.67 18.16 -0.35
CA ASP A 34 1.65 19.13 0.04
C ASP A 34 0.42 18.98 -0.88
N ARG A 35 -0.73 18.66 -0.28
CA ARG A 35 -2.03 18.50 -0.93
C ARG A 35 -3.03 19.40 -0.22
N ASP A 36 -3.59 20.38 -0.93
CA ASP A 36 -4.65 21.25 -0.41
C ASP A 36 -4.32 21.90 0.95
N ASN A 37 -3.05 22.35 1.10
CA ASN A 37 -2.51 22.96 2.32
C ASN A 37 -2.40 22.00 3.52
N VAL A 38 -2.43 20.69 3.26
CA VAL A 38 -2.18 19.60 4.21
C VAL A 38 -0.95 18.81 3.75
N GLN A 39 -0.05 18.49 4.68
CA GLN A 39 1.08 17.62 4.42
C GLN A 39 0.64 16.15 4.49
N VAL A 40 0.90 15.42 3.41
CA VAL A 40 0.45 14.04 3.24
C VAL A 40 1.63 13.17 2.84
N TYR A 41 1.81 12.04 3.50
CA TYR A 41 2.68 10.98 3.01
C TYR A 41 1.98 10.20 1.91
N GLU A 42 2.54 10.25 0.72
CA GLU A 42 2.13 9.44 -0.40
C GLU A 42 3.06 8.21 -0.51
N LEU A 43 2.47 7.03 -0.40
CA LEU A 43 3.14 5.75 -0.57
C LEU A 43 2.63 5.09 -1.85
N ARG A 44 3.56 4.61 -2.67
CA ARG A 44 3.27 3.87 -3.88
C ARG A 44 4.06 2.58 -3.90
N GLY A 45 3.49 1.57 -4.52
CA GLY A 45 4.17 0.30 -4.67
C GLY A 45 3.35 -0.72 -5.43
N THR A 46 3.83 -1.94 -5.39
CA THR A 46 3.10 -3.09 -5.92
C THR A 46 2.80 -4.08 -4.82
N MET A 47 1.62 -4.67 -4.87
CA MET A 47 1.18 -5.71 -3.98
C MET A 47 0.91 -6.99 -4.78
N THR A 48 1.51 -8.10 -4.36
CA THR A 48 1.18 -9.42 -4.91
C THR A 48 0.22 -10.12 -3.96
N MET A 49 -0.99 -10.41 -4.42
CA MET A 49 -1.97 -11.18 -3.66
C MET A 49 -1.81 -12.67 -3.97
N ARG A 50 -1.96 -13.57 -2.98
CA ARG A 50 -2.10 -14.99 -3.28
C ARG A 50 -3.51 -15.30 -3.79
N SER A 51 -3.60 -15.90 -4.97
CA SER A 51 -4.84 -16.49 -5.48
C SER A 51 -5.34 -17.56 -4.50
N ARG A 52 -6.58 -17.42 -4.02
CA ARG A 52 -7.24 -18.38 -3.13
C ARG A 52 -7.62 -19.70 -3.84
N ASN A 53 -7.30 -19.86 -5.12
CA ASN A 53 -7.72 -21.04 -5.88
C ASN A 53 -6.59 -22.10 -5.96
N PRO A 54 -6.75 -23.28 -5.32
CA PRO A 54 -5.73 -24.33 -5.33
C PRO A 54 -5.44 -24.93 -6.72
N MET A 55 -6.33 -24.73 -7.70
CA MET A 55 -6.16 -25.11 -9.12
C MET A 55 -5.35 -24.10 -9.95
N SER A 56 -5.04 -22.92 -9.40
CA SER A 56 -4.27 -21.87 -10.09
C SER A 56 -2.82 -22.26 -10.40
N ARG A 57 -2.32 -23.37 -9.84
CA ARG A 57 -0.94 -23.85 -9.98
C ARG A 57 -0.58 -24.32 -11.39
N PHE A 58 -1.57 -24.59 -12.24
CA PHE A 58 -1.35 -25.16 -13.57
C PHE A 58 -1.66 -24.22 -14.74
N VAL A 59 -2.25 -23.03 -14.51
CA VAL A 59 -2.72 -22.18 -15.63
C VAL A 59 -2.54 -20.66 -15.41
N ALA A 60 -2.28 -20.17 -14.20
CA ALA A 60 -2.16 -18.72 -13.99
C ALA A 60 -0.72 -18.23 -14.20
N PRO A 61 -0.47 -17.23 -15.06
CA PRO A 61 0.84 -16.60 -15.13
C PRO A 61 1.18 -15.96 -13.77
N LYS A 62 2.44 -16.07 -13.35
CA LYS A 62 2.96 -15.52 -12.07
C LYS A 62 2.66 -14.03 -11.85
N THR A 63 2.29 -13.30 -12.91
CA THR A 63 1.95 -11.88 -12.93
C THR A 63 0.47 -11.58 -12.67
N ALA A 64 -0.42 -12.58 -12.67
CA ALA A 64 -1.88 -12.36 -12.65
C ALA A 64 -2.46 -11.81 -11.34
N ASN A 65 -1.64 -11.62 -10.29
CA ASN A 65 -2.11 -11.13 -8.99
C ASN A 65 -1.25 -9.97 -8.45
N GLN A 66 -0.51 -9.28 -9.31
CA GLN A 66 0.23 -8.07 -8.93
C GLN A 66 -0.62 -6.84 -9.23
N TYR A 67 -0.84 -6.03 -8.20
CA TYR A 67 -1.60 -4.80 -8.27
C TYR A 67 -0.69 -3.64 -7.89
N GLN A 68 -0.89 -2.48 -8.49
CA GLN A 68 -0.29 -1.25 -8.00
C GLN A 68 -1.17 -0.70 -6.88
N PHE A 69 -0.54 -0.10 -5.87
CA PHE A 69 -1.25 0.60 -4.82
C PHE A 69 -0.71 2.01 -4.65
N ARG A 70 -1.61 2.90 -4.23
CA ARG A 70 -1.31 4.25 -3.79
C ARG A 70 -2.05 4.50 -2.47
N ILE A 71 -1.33 4.95 -1.45
CA ILE A 71 -1.88 5.26 -0.14
C ILE A 71 -1.46 6.68 0.23
N GLU A 72 -2.41 7.43 0.79
CA GLU A 72 -2.23 8.77 1.29
C GLU A 72 -2.48 8.77 2.80
N ILE A 73 -1.52 9.28 3.56
CA ILE A 73 -1.54 9.34 5.02
C ILE A 73 -1.33 10.78 5.47
N ASP A 74 -2.21 11.31 6.30
CA ASP A 74 -2.01 12.62 6.94
C ASP A 74 -0.71 12.61 7.76
N SER A 75 0.22 13.52 7.47
CA SER A 75 1.55 13.53 8.11
C SER A 75 1.51 13.98 9.58
N HIS A 76 0.44 14.64 10.03
CA HIS A 76 0.29 15.14 11.38
C HIS A 76 -0.44 14.13 12.28
N GLN A 77 -1.49 13.49 11.75
CA GLN A 77 -2.38 12.60 12.48
C GLN A 77 -1.99 11.13 12.30
N GLY A 78 -1.36 10.77 11.18
CA GLY A 78 -1.07 9.38 10.82
C GLY A 78 -2.30 8.59 10.38
N GLU A 79 -3.37 9.28 9.98
CA GLU A 79 -4.60 8.68 9.47
C GLU A 79 -4.50 8.47 7.96
N ILE A 80 -5.04 7.36 7.47
CA ILE A 80 -5.14 7.10 6.02
C ILE A 80 -6.32 7.90 5.49
N ILE A 81 -6.02 8.89 4.66
CA ILE A 81 -7.02 9.80 4.08
C ILE A 81 -7.48 9.35 2.68
N GLY A 82 -6.71 8.46 2.04
CA GLY A 82 -7.04 7.91 0.74
C GLY A 82 -6.24 6.66 0.41
N TYR A 83 -6.84 5.75 -0.35
CA TYR A 83 -6.12 4.62 -0.95
C TYR A 83 -6.75 4.22 -2.29
N GLU A 84 -5.91 3.71 -3.17
CA GLU A 84 -6.30 3.23 -4.50
C GLU A 84 -5.49 1.97 -4.83
N ILE A 85 -6.14 1.02 -5.51
CA ILE A 85 -5.53 -0.20 -6.04
C ILE A 85 -5.94 -0.35 -7.50
N SER A 86 -4.95 -0.56 -8.37
CA SER A 86 -5.11 -0.65 -9.83
C SER A 86 -4.36 -1.83 -10.42
#